data_AF-A0A293M913-F1
#
_entry.id   AF-A0A293M913-F1
#
_cell.length_a   1.000
_cell.length_b   1.000
_cell.length_c   1.000
_cell.angle_alpha   90.00
_cell.angle_beta   90.00
_cell.angle_gamma   90.00
#
_symmetry.space_group_name_H-M   'P 1'
#
loop_
_entity.id
_entity.type
_entity.pdbx_description
1 polymer ?
#
loop_
_entity_poly.entity_id
_entity_poly.type
_entity_poly.pdbx_seq_one_letter_code
_entity_poly.pdbx_strand_id
1 'polypeptide(L)'
;MLFGMGNPLLDISASVENEFLQKYSLKPNDAILADEKHASLYTELVEKYDCSYIAGGATQNTLRVLQWVVQMPEVLTVSIESILTVATHAYDNGKVFSMNLSAAFLSRLFKEQMMQAFPYIDILFGNETEAREFADVHKLETKDVTEIAKLVSKFPKKSAVQRMVVFTQGADDVIVVQGEKVHTCTGICRCTQIGDKGCH
;
A
#
# COMPACT_ATOMS: atom_id res chain seq x y z
N MET A 1 11.10 15.14 9.44
CA MET A 1 11.16 13.80 8.83
C MET A 1 9.87 13.58 8.05
N LEU A 2 9.97 13.51 6.73
CA LEU A 2 8.86 13.17 5.86
C LEU A 2 8.94 11.66 5.58
N PHE A 3 7.91 10.92 5.99
CA PHE A 3 7.86 9.48 5.87
C PHE A 3 6.61 9.10 5.08
N GLY A 4 6.77 8.30 4.03
CA GLY A 4 5.66 7.70 3.33
C GLY A 4 5.96 6.25 3.06
N MET A 5 4.92 5.44 3.18
CA MET A 5 5.01 4.00 3.06
C MET A 5 4.15 3.53 1.88
N GLY A 6 4.70 2.61 1.09
CA GLY A 6 4.02 2.00 -0.04
C GLY A 6 4.90 0.92 -0.65
N ASN A 7 4.35 0.18 -1.60
CA ASN A 7 5.14 -0.82 -2.30
C ASN A 7 6.30 -0.14 -3.02
N PRO A 8 7.53 -0.66 -2.86
CA PRO A 8 8.59 -0.30 -3.78
C PRO A 8 8.20 -0.85 -5.15
N LEU A 9 7.84 0.05 -6.08
CA LEU A 9 7.79 -0.29 -7.49
C LEU A 9 9.10 0.15 -8.12
N LEU A 10 9.53 -0.60 -9.12
CA LEU A 10 10.69 -0.25 -9.93
C LEU A 10 10.21 -0.12 -11.36
N ASP A 11 10.22 1.11 -11.86
CA ASP A 11 9.93 1.39 -13.25
C ASP A 11 11.22 1.20 -14.04
N ILE A 12 11.19 0.30 -15.02
CA ILE A 12 12.28 0.10 -15.97
C ILE A 12 11.86 0.77 -17.27
N SER A 13 12.63 1.77 -17.70
CA SER A 13 12.40 2.48 -18.94
C SER A 13 13.59 2.28 -19.88
N ALA A 14 13.31 1.89 -21.12
CA ALA A 14 14.32 1.73 -22.16
C ALA A 14 13.77 2.20 -23.50
N SER A 15 14.65 2.68 -24.38
CA SER A 15 14.33 2.92 -25.79
C SER A 15 14.61 1.64 -26.57
N VAL A 16 13.57 1.05 -27.18
CA VAL A 16 13.65 -0.23 -27.90
C VAL A 16 13.16 -0.08 -29.34
N GLU A 17 13.58 -0.99 -30.21
CA GLU A 17 13.09 -1.04 -31.59
C GLU A 17 11.70 -1.69 -31.70
N ASN A 18 11.01 -1.47 -32.81
CA ASN A 18 9.66 -2.01 -33.04
C ASN A 18 9.65 -3.55 -33.05
N GLU A 19 10.75 -4.18 -33.45
CA GLU A 19 10.94 -5.63 -33.46
C GLU A 19 10.84 -6.22 -32.06
N PHE A 20 11.32 -5.49 -31.04
CA PHE A 20 11.20 -5.88 -29.64
C PHE A 20 9.73 -5.92 -29.20
N LEU A 21 8.95 -4.90 -29.59
CA LEU A 21 7.53 -4.85 -29.30
C LEU A 21 6.79 -6.02 -29.95
N GLN A 22 7.07 -6.32 -31.22
CA GLN A 22 6.47 -7.45 -31.93
C GLN A 22 6.79 -8.79 -31.27
N LYS A 23 8.05 -9.00 -30.87
CA LYS A 23 8.51 -10.23 -30.20
C LYS A 23 7.70 -10.55 -28.95
N TYR A 24 7.37 -9.53 -28.17
CA TYR A 24 6.59 -9.67 -26.93
C TYR A 24 5.09 -9.40 -27.11
N SER A 25 4.61 -9.24 -28.35
CA SER A 25 3.21 -8.91 -28.65
C SER A 25 2.72 -7.62 -27.95
N LEU A 26 3.60 -6.64 -27.80
CA LEU A 26 3.31 -5.32 -27.25
C LEU A 26 2.88 -4.37 -28.37
N LYS A 27 1.90 -3.51 -28.09
CA LYS A 27 1.50 -2.44 -29.01
C LYS A 27 2.12 -1.11 -28.56
N PRO A 28 2.41 -0.19 -29.50
CA PRO A 28 2.74 1.18 -29.13
C PRO A 28 1.64 1.80 -28.26
N ASN A 29 2.02 2.49 -27.18
CA ASN A 29 1.12 3.10 -26.19
C ASN A 29 0.20 2.13 -25.43
N ASP A 30 0.59 0.85 -25.31
CA ASP A 30 -0.19 -0.13 -24.55
C ASP A 30 0.14 -0.10 -23.05
N ALA A 31 -0.86 -0.41 -22.22
CA ALA A 31 -0.72 -0.57 -20.78
C ALA A 31 -1.35 -1.91 -20.38
N ILE A 32 -0.50 -2.93 -20.29
CA ILE A 32 -0.94 -4.31 -20.05
C ILE A 32 -0.34 -4.86 -18.76
N LEU A 33 -1.04 -5.82 -18.17
CA LEU A 33 -0.46 -6.64 -17.12
C LEU A 33 0.51 -7.65 -17.73
N ALA A 34 1.69 -7.78 -17.14
CA ALA A 34 2.65 -8.80 -17.54
C ALA A 34 2.08 -10.20 -17.26
N ASP A 35 2.39 -11.15 -18.13
CA ASP A 35 2.03 -12.57 -18.03
C ASP A 35 3.31 -13.39 -18.29
N GLU A 36 3.21 -14.72 -18.30
CA GLU A 36 4.39 -15.60 -18.36
C GLU A 36 5.24 -15.38 -19.63
N LYS A 37 4.65 -14.97 -20.76
CA LYS A 37 5.40 -14.69 -21.99
C LYS A 37 6.28 -13.43 -21.88
N HIS A 38 5.99 -12.54 -20.91
CA HIS A 38 6.80 -11.36 -20.64
C HIS A 38 7.92 -11.61 -19.62
N ALA A 39 8.06 -12.82 -19.04
CA ALA A 39 9.05 -13.07 -18.00
C ALA A 39 10.51 -12.85 -18.48
N SER A 40 10.82 -13.26 -19.71
CA SER A 40 12.15 -13.07 -20.31
C SER A 40 12.41 -11.65 -20.81
N LEU A 41 11.36 -10.82 -20.93
CA LEU A 41 11.45 -9.43 -21.37
C LEU A 41 12.38 -8.65 -20.47
N TYR A 42 12.24 -8.78 -19.15
CA TYR A 42 13.02 -8.01 -18.18
C TYR A 42 14.52 -8.26 -18.32
N THR A 43 14.93 -9.53 -18.42
CA THR A 43 16.36 -9.88 -18.58
C THR A 43 16.92 -9.34 -19.89
N GLU A 44 16.18 -9.52 -21.00
CA GLU A 44 16.64 -9.04 -22.31
C GLU A 44 16.69 -7.52 -22.40
N LEU A 45 15.76 -6.83 -21.74
CA LEU A 45 15.75 -5.37 -21.66
C LEU A 45 17.06 -4.89 -20.99
N VAL A 46 17.40 -5.48 -19.84
CA VAL A 46 18.57 -5.08 -19.03
C VAL A 46 19.90 -5.43 -19.71
N GLU A 47 19.97 -6.55 -20.43
CA GLU A 47 21.21 -6.98 -21.08
C GLU A 47 21.50 -6.23 -22.39
N LYS A 48 20.45 -5.89 -23.15
CA LYS A 48 20.61 -5.35 -24.51
C LYS A 48 20.40 -3.84 -24.62
N TYR A 49 19.66 -3.24 -23.70
CA TYR A 49 19.28 -1.84 -23.79
C TYR A 49 19.80 -1.03 -22.62
N ASP A 50 20.05 0.24 -22.88
CA ASP A 50 20.34 1.20 -21.84
C ASP A 50 19.07 1.48 -21.04
N CYS A 51 19.00 0.85 -19.87
CA CYS A 51 17.83 0.88 -18.99
C CYS A 51 17.98 1.96 -17.93
N SER A 52 17.01 2.85 -17.88
CA SER A 52 16.81 3.76 -16.75
C SER A 52 15.96 3.08 -15.69
N TYR A 53 16.51 2.97 -14.48
CA TYR A 53 15.82 2.44 -13.31
C TYR A 53 15.29 3.60 -12.48
N ILE A 54 13.97 3.75 -12.49
CA ILE A 54 13.29 4.80 -11.75
C ILE A 54 12.53 4.11 -10.64
N ALA A 55 12.93 4.37 -9.40
CA ALA A 55 12.14 3.87 -8.28
C ALA A 55 10.76 4.56 -8.35
N GLY A 56 9.71 3.76 -8.50
CA GLY A 56 8.36 4.15 -8.85
C GLY A 56 7.37 3.92 -7.71
N GLY A 57 6.09 4.02 -8.05
CA GLY A 57 4.99 3.83 -7.11
C GLY A 57 4.45 5.14 -6.54
N ALA A 58 3.13 5.14 -6.30
CA ALA A 58 2.38 6.33 -5.93
C ALA A 58 2.95 7.02 -4.69
N THR A 59 3.34 6.26 -3.66
CA THR A 59 3.97 6.79 -2.45
C THR A 59 5.29 7.48 -2.78
N GLN A 60 6.18 6.85 -3.56
CA GLN A 60 7.49 7.41 -3.84
C GLN A 60 7.40 8.67 -4.73
N ASN A 61 6.52 8.66 -5.72
CA ASN A 61 6.24 9.83 -6.56
C ASN A 61 5.66 10.98 -5.74
N THR A 62 4.71 10.69 -4.84
CA THR A 62 4.11 11.69 -3.95
C THR A 62 5.15 12.30 -3.01
N LEU A 63 6.01 11.46 -2.42
CA LEU A 63 7.06 11.93 -1.53
C LEU A 63 8.10 12.79 -2.25
N ARG A 64 8.51 12.46 -3.48
CA ARG A 64 9.43 13.28 -4.28
C ARG A 64 8.86 14.66 -4.60
N VAL A 65 7.58 14.73 -5.01
CA VAL A 65 6.91 16.01 -5.29
C VAL A 65 6.80 16.83 -4.01
N LEU A 66 6.37 16.20 -2.91
CA LEU A 66 6.24 16.88 -1.62
C LEU A 66 7.62 17.38 -1.13
N GLN A 67 8.67 16.57 -1.29
CA GLN A 67 10.05 16.94 -0.99
C GLN A 67 10.50 18.18 -1.78
N TRP A 68 10.21 18.24 -3.08
CA TRP A 68 10.51 19.40 -3.93
C TRP A 68 9.76 20.66 -3.47
N VAL A 69 8.49 20.53 -3.08
CA VAL A 69 7.68 21.65 -2.57
C VAL A 69 8.19 22.15 -1.22
N VAL A 70 8.48 21.23 -0.29
CA VAL A 70 8.82 21.56 1.11
C VAL A 70 10.33 21.69 1.37
N GLN A 71 11.17 21.45 0.36
CA GLN A 71 12.63 21.56 0.40
C GLN A 71 13.29 20.77 1.56
N MET A 72 12.73 19.60 1.90
CA MET A 72 13.28 18.75 2.98
C MET A 72 14.28 17.71 2.44
N PRO A 73 15.47 17.55 3.02
CA PRO A 73 16.40 16.49 2.63
C PRO A 73 16.04 15.11 3.24
N GLU A 74 16.58 14.02 2.66
CA GLU A 74 16.58 12.62 3.15
C GLU A 74 15.23 11.86 3.18
N VAL A 75 14.87 11.20 2.08
CA VAL A 75 13.68 10.33 1.95
C VAL A 75 14.10 8.86 1.78
N LEU A 76 13.71 7.99 2.72
CA LEU A 76 13.99 6.55 2.71
C LEU A 76 12.73 5.75 2.33
N THR A 77 12.84 4.76 1.44
CA THR A 77 11.67 4.05 0.90
C THR A 77 11.37 2.68 1.48
N VAL A 78 12.32 1.93 2.07
CA VAL A 78 11.96 0.76 2.90
C VAL A 78 13.14 0.27 3.74
N SER A 79 13.00 0.26 5.06
CA SER A 79 13.76 -0.57 6.01
C SER A 79 12.89 -0.82 7.23
N ILE A 80 12.91 -2.04 7.77
CA ILE A 80 12.16 -2.39 8.99
C ILE A 80 12.62 -1.49 10.14
N GLU A 81 13.92 -1.23 10.22
CA GLU A 81 14.51 -0.36 11.23
C GLU A 81 13.89 1.03 11.14
N SER A 82 13.79 1.60 9.93
CA SER A 82 13.15 2.91 9.73
C SER A 82 11.67 2.88 10.12
N ILE A 83 10.92 1.84 9.75
CA ILE A 83 9.51 1.70 10.14
C ILE A 83 9.39 1.68 11.66
N LEU A 84 10.20 0.87 12.35
CA LEU A 84 10.17 0.75 13.81
C LEU A 84 10.63 2.04 14.50
N THR A 85 11.65 2.73 13.98
CA THR A 85 12.11 4.02 14.52
C THR A 85 10.99 5.07 14.43
N VAL A 86 10.35 5.20 13.27
CA VAL A 86 9.24 6.15 13.07
C VAL A 86 8.04 5.78 13.92
N ALA A 87 7.67 4.50 13.94
CA ALA A 87 6.52 4.00 14.68
C ALA A 87 6.71 4.15 16.20
N THR A 88 7.91 3.90 16.71
CA THR A 88 8.28 4.10 18.11
C THR A 88 8.27 5.59 18.46
N HIS A 89 8.86 6.45 17.61
CA HIS A 89 8.79 7.89 17.80
C HIS A 89 7.35 8.42 17.83
N ALA A 90 6.50 7.94 16.92
CA ALA A 90 5.09 8.31 16.89
C ALA A 90 4.40 7.93 18.21
N TYR A 91 4.59 6.69 18.66
CA TYR A 91 4.06 6.20 19.93
C TYR A 91 4.56 7.01 21.14
N ASP A 92 5.87 7.23 21.28
CA ASP A 92 6.47 7.94 22.41
C ASP A 92 6.02 9.41 22.50
N ASN A 93 5.58 9.98 21.37
CA ASN A 93 5.12 11.36 21.28
C ASN A 93 3.58 11.47 21.19
N GLY A 94 2.84 10.37 21.39
CA GLY A 94 1.37 10.36 21.32
C GLY A 94 0.82 10.75 19.94
N LYS A 95 1.60 10.55 18.87
CA LYS A 95 1.20 10.81 17.48
C LYS A 95 0.57 9.57 16.88
N VAL A 96 -0.32 9.79 15.92
CA VAL A 96 -0.97 8.70 15.16
C VAL A 96 0.02 8.14 14.14
N PHE A 97 0.19 6.83 14.13
CA PHE A 97 0.94 6.09 13.11
C PHE A 97 0.00 5.27 12.23
N SER A 98 0.01 5.56 10.94
CA SER A 98 -0.77 4.82 9.94
C SER A 98 0.11 4.01 9.00
N MET A 99 -0.38 2.85 8.58
CA MET A 99 0.34 1.93 7.71
C MET A 99 -0.62 1.35 6.65
N ASN A 100 -0.14 1.06 5.43
CA ASN A 100 -0.90 0.38 4.39
C ASN A 100 -0.33 -1.02 4.15
N LEU A 101 -1.16 -2.06 4.05
CA LEU A 101 -0.75 -3.42 3.67
C LEU A 101 -0.01 -3.44 2.34
N SER A 102 -0.34 -2.49 1.46
CA SER A 102 0.33 -2.13 0.20
C SER A 102 0.24 -3.19 -0.90
N ALA A 103 0.50 -4.47 -0.62
CA ALA A 103 0.22 -5.58 -1.52
C ALA A 103 0.08 -6.92 -0.80
N ALA A 104 -0.75 -7.80 -1.38
CA ALA A 104 -1.01 -9.15 -0.87
C ALA A 104 0.27 -9.97 -0.64
N PHE A 105 1.24 -9.90 -1.57
CA PHE A 105 2.49 -10.65 -1.44
C PHE A 105 3.34 -10.23 -0.24
N LEU A 106 3.22 -8.98 0.25
CA LEU A 106 4.00 -8.51 1.39
C LEU A 106 3.58 -9.21 2.68
N SER A 107 2.30 -9.56 2.84
CA SER A 107 1.83 -10.31 3.99
C SER A 107 2.50 -11.69 4.07
N ARG A 108 2.81 -12.31 2.93
CA ARG A 108 3.56 -13.60 2.88
C ARG A 108 5.05 -13.40 3.12
N LEU A 109 5.68 -12.52 2.35
CA LEU A 109 7.14 -12.38 2.32
C LEU A 109 7.72 -11.65 3.53
N PHE A 110 6.94 -10.74 4.13
CA PHE A 110 7.39 -9.87 5.21
C PHE A 110 6.50 -9.97 6.46
N LYS A 111 5.93 -11.16 6.69
CA LYS A 111 5.02 -11.40 7.82
C LYS A 111 5.64 -10.97 9.15
N GLU A 112 6.83 -11.47 9.46
CA GLU A 112 7.49 -11.21 10.75
C GLU A 112 7.80 -9.73 10.93
N GLN A 113 8.23 -9.07 9.87
CA GLN A 113 8.56 -7.66 9.81
C GLN A 113 7.32 -6.78 10.03
N MET A 114 6.24 -7.09 9.31
CA MET A 114 4.96 -6.39 9.44
C MET A 114 4.41 -6.55 10.86
N MET A 115 4.53 -7.75 11.43
CA MET A 115 4.07 -8.03 12.79
C MET A 115 4.90 -7.34 13.89
N GLN A 116 6.16 -6.98 13.63
CA GLN A 116 6.95 -6.13 14.54
C GLN A 116 6.42 -4.68 14.59
N ALA A 117 5.95 -4.15 13.45
CA ALA A 117 5.39 -2.80 13.35
C ALA A 117 3.93 -2.74 13.84
N PHE A 118 3.18 -3.85 13.73
CA PHE A 118 1.75 -3.93 14.07
C PHE A 118 1.35 -3.32 15.42
N PRO A 119 2.10 -3.54 16.52
CA PRO A 119 1.76 -3.00 17.82
C PRO A 119 1.72 -1.47 17.90
N TYR A 120 2.31 -0.77 16.93
CA TYR A 120 2.34 0.69 16.84
C TYR A 120 1.31 1.26 15.86
N ILE A 121 0.70 0.43 15.01
CA ILE A 121 -0.24 0.88 13.97
C ILE A 121 -1.56 1.30 14.61
N ASP A 122 -1.88 2.58 14.52
CA ASP A 122 -3.17 3.16 14.90
C ASP A 122 -4.21 3.01 13.81
N ILE A 123 -3.81 3.21 12.54
CA ILE A 123 -4.69 3.11 11.37
C ILE A 123 -4.03 2.19 10.34
N LEU A 124 -4.70 1.09 10.02
CA LEU A 124 -4.26 0.17 8.96
C LEU A 124 -5.14 0.35 7.73
N PHE A 125 -4.52 0.60 6.59
CA PHE A 125 -5.17 0.62 5.28
C PHE A 125 -4.86 -0.66 4.50
N GLY A 126 -5.78 -1.02 3.61
CA GLY A 126 -5.54 -2.04 2.59
C GLY A 126 -6.73 -2.17 1.66
N ASN A 127 -6.65 -3.09 0.71
CA ASN A 127 -7.78 -3.49 -0.12
C ASN A 127 -8.27 -4.91 0.22
N GLU A 128 -9.36 -5.32 -0.43
CA GLU A 128 -10.01 -6.61 -0.24
C GLU A 128 -9.10 -7.81 -0.57
N THR A 129 -8.15 -7.64 -1.48
CA THR A 129 -7.21 -8.70 -1.88
C THR A 129 -6.12 -8.86 -0.82
N GLU A 130 -5.55 -7.74 -0.38
CA GLU A 130 -4.58 -7.68 0.73
C GLU A 130 -5.17 -8.20 2.04
N ALA A 131 -6.42 -7.83 2.35
CA ALA A 131 -7.10 -8.27 3.56
C ALA A 131 -7.28 -9.79 3.59
N ARG A 132 -7.74 -10.40 2.49
CA ARG A 132 -7.92 -11.85 2.38
C ARG A 132 -6.58 -12.58 2.45
N GLU A 133 -5.55 -12.05 1.79
CA GLU A 133 -4.22 -12.64 1.89
C GLU A 133 -3.64 -12.55 3.30
N PHE A 134 -3.83 -11.41 3.97
CA PHE A 134 -3.45 -11.25 5.37
C PHE A 134 -4.17 -12.28 6.25
N ALA A 135 -5.46 -12.51 6.01
CA ALA A 135 -6.26 -13.49 6.71
C ALA A 135 -5.73 -14.92 6.51
N ASP A 136 -5.43 -15.31 5.26
CA ASP A 136 -4.89 -16.63 4.93
C ASP A 136 -3.51 -16.86 5.61
N VAL A 137 -2.61 -15.88 5.54
CA VAL A 137 -1.27 -15.95 6.17
C VAL A 137 -1.35 -16.04 7.70
N HIS A 138 -2.34 -15.38 8.31
CA HIS A 138 -2.57 -15.40 9.75
C HIS A 138 -3.55 -16.49 10.20
N LYS A 139 -4.03 -17.31 9.26
CA LYS A 139 -5.00 -18.40 9.51
C LYS A 139 -6.26 -17.90 10.20
N LEU A 140 -6.76 -16.74 9.79
CA LEU A 140 -8.07 -16.25 10.22
C LEU A 140 -9.13 -17.07 9.47
N GLU A 141 -10.08 -17.69 10.20
CA GLU A 141 -11.08 -18.60 9.64
C GLU A 141 -12.24 -17.86 8.95
N THR A 142 -11.93 -16.86 8.11
CA THR A 142 -12.93 -16.06 7.39
C THR A 142 -12.34 -15.45 6.12
N LYS A 143 -13.20 -15.30 5.10
CA LYS A 143 -12.90 -14.56 3.86
C LYS A 143 -13.71 -13.27 3.73
N ASP A 144 -14.57 -12.99 4.71
CA ASP A 144 -15.37 -11.77 4.75
C ASP A 144 -14.50 -10.59 5.19
N VAL A 145 -14.43 -9.55 4.36
CA VAL A 145 -13.53 -8.40 4.57
C VAL A 145 -13.87 -7.64 5.85
N THR A 146 -15.15 -7.59 6.23
CA THR A 146 -15.60 -6.92 7.45
C THR A 146 -15.17 -7.69 8.70
N GLU A 147 -15.34 -9.02 8.69
CA GLU A 147 -14.87 -9.87 9.79
C GLU A 147 -13.34 -9.89 9.89
N ILE A 148 -12.63 -9.89 8.75
CA ILE A 148 -11.17 -9.73 8.74
C ILE A 148 -10.80 -8.39 9.40
N ALA A 149 -11.43 -7.28 9.01
CA ALA A 149 -11.16 -5.97 9.60
C ALA A 149 -11.40 -5.95 11.12
N LYS A 150 -12.48 -6.59 11.61
CA LYS A 150 -12.76 -6.75 13.04
C LYS A 150 -11.66 -7.52 13.76
N LEU A 151 -11.25 -8.67 13.22
CA LEU A 151 -10.19 -9.49 13.81
C LEU A 151 -8.85 -8.73 13.86
N VAL A 152 -8.47 -8.07 12.75
CA VAL A 152 -7.23 -7.30 12.64
C VAL A 152 -7.22 -6.08 13.58
N SER A 153 -8.38 -5.44 13.80
CA SER A 153 -8.51 -4.32 14.75
C SER A 153 -8.18 -4.74 16.20
N LYS A 154 -8.32 -6.03 16.52
CA LYS A 154 -8.08 -6.62 17.86
C LYS A 154 -6.65 -7.16 18.04
N PHE A 155 -5.81 -7.11 17.02
CA PHE A 155 -4.41 -7.55 17.14
C PHE A 155 -3.66 -6.74 18.21
N PRO A 156 -2.67 -7.34 18.90
CA PRO A 156 -1.96 -6.70 20.01
C PRO A 156 -1.45 -5.30 19.65
N LYS A 157 -1.51 -4.39 20.62
CA LYS A 157 -1.10 -3.00 20.47
C LYS A 157 -0.42 -2.48 21.74
N LYS A 158 0.54 -1.59 21.59
CA LYS A 158 1.22 -0.93 22.72
C LYS A 158 0.39 0.19 23.32
N SER A 159 -0.31 0.96 22.49
CA SER A 159 -1.17 2.04 22.96
C SER A 159 -2.52 1.51 23.45
N ALA A 160 -3.16 2.24 24.36
CA ALA A 160 -4.55 1.97 24.79
C ALA A 160 -5.61 2.30 23.70
N VAL A 161 -5.27 3.08 22.67
CA VAL A 161 -6.18 3.42 21.58
C VAL A 161 -6.43 2.19 20.71
N GLN A 162 -7.69 1.90 20.38
CA GLN A 162 -8.00 0.77 19.50
C GLN A 162 -7.61 1.05 18.04
N ARG A 163 -7.06 0.04 17.35
CA ARG A 163 -6.67 0.15 15.95
C ARG A 163 -7.90 0.36 15.07
N MET A 164 -7.83 1.35 14.19
CA MET A 164 -8.77 1.51 13.09
C MET A 164 -8.26 0.74 11.88
N VAL A 165 -9.14 -0.02 11.22
CA VAL A 165 -8.83 -0.76 9.99
C VAL A 165 -9.73 -0.25 8.89
N VAL A 166 -9.15 0.12 7.76
CA VAL A 166 -9.84 0.66 6.59
C VAL A 166 -9.52 -0.21 5.39
N PHE A 167 -10.52 -0.94 4.88
CA PHE A 167 -10.39 -1.75 3.69
C PHE A 167 -11.26 -1.23 2.55
N THR A 168 -10.62 -0.85 1.45
CA THR A 168 -11.31 -0.54 0.19
C THR A 168 -11.69 -1.81 -0.54
N GLN A 169 -12.75 -1.77 -1.35
CA GLN A 169 -13.28 -2.94 -2.06
C GLN A 169 -13.61 -2.65 -3.54
N GLY A 170 -12.68 -1.99 -4.25
CA GLY A 170 -12.93 -1.57 -5.63
C GLY A 170 -14.16 -0.68 -5.78
N ALA A 171 -15.22 -1.20 -6.41
CA ALA A 171 -16.50 -0.49 -6.59
C ALA A 171 -17.46 -0.63 -5.39
N ASP A 172 -17.21 -1.58 -4.50
CA ASP A 172 -18.01 -1.83 -3.31
C ASP A 172 -17.64 -0.87 -2.17
N ASP A 173 -18.42 -0.92 -1.09
CA ASP A 173 -18.25 -0.04 0.07
C ASP A 173 -16.88 -0.17 0.72
N VAL A 174 -16.32 0.96 1.12
CA VAL A 174 -15.14 0.99 1.99
C VAL A 174 -15.57 0.60 3.39
N ILE A 175 -14.92 -0.41 3.95
CA ILE A 175 -15.16 -0.89 5.31
C ILE A 175 -14.21 -0.17 6.26
N VAL A 176 -14.75 0.46 7.30
CA VAL A 176 -13.99 1.08 8.38
C VAL A 176 -14.39 0.44 9.70
N VAL A 177 -13.45 -0.19 10.39
CA VAL A 177 -13.66 -0.82 11.69
C VAL A 177 -12.82 -0.13 12.76
N GLN A 178 -13.45 0.22 13.88
CA GLN A 178 -12.75 0.68 15.08
C GLN A 178 -13.40 0.04 16.31
N GLY A 179 -12.75 -1.01 16.82
CA GLY A 179 -13.30 -1.85 17.89
C GLY A 179 -14.53 -2.63 17.43
N GLU A 180 -15.64 -2.52 18.17
CA GLU A 180 -16.89 -3.19 17.80
C GLU A 180 -17.71 -2.39 16.76
N LYS A 181 -17.30 -1.15 16.45
CA LYS A 181 -18.01 -0.30 15.49
C LYS A 181 -17.53 -0.59 14.07
N VAL A 182 -18.50 -0.84 13.19
CA VAL A 182 -18.31 -0.97 11.74
C VAL A 182 -19.03 0.18 11.06
N HIS A 183 -18.32 0.87 10.18
CA HIS A 183 -18.86 1.89 9.29
C HIS A 183 -18.61 1.46 7.85
N THR A 184 -19.61 1.65 6.99
CA THR A 184 -19.47 1.44 5.55
C THR A 184 -19.61 2.79 4.85
N CYS A 185 -18.69 3.09 3.94
CA CYS A 185 -18.71 4.31 3.14
C CYS A 185 -18.91 3.95 1.66
N THR A 186 -20.10 4.23 1.15
CA THR A 186 -20.49 4.04 -0.25
C THR A 186 -19.96 5.22 -1.10
N GLY A 187 -19.08 4.94 -2.06
CA GLY A 187 -18.66 5.90 -3.08
C GLY A 187 -17.54 6.86 -2.67
N ILE A 188 -16.37 6.67 -3.29
CA ILE A 188 -15.24 7.63 -3.29
C ILE A 188 -15.63 9.01 -3.87
N CYS A 189 -16.85 9.20 -4.38
CA CYS A 189 -17.34 10.44 -5.01
C CYS A 189 -18.44 11.22 -4.26
N ARG A 190 -18.63 11.07 -2.93
CA ARG A 190 -19.49 12.01 -2.16
C ARG A 190 -18.93 12.43 -0.79
N CYS A 191 -17.61 12.43 -0.62
CA CYS A 191 -16.97 13.18 0.48
C CYS A 191 -16.82 14.67 0.14
N THR A 192 -17.92 15.32 -0.24
CA THR A 192 -18.23 16.68 0.22
C THR A 192 -19.44 16.46 1.12
N GLN A 193 -19.27 16.34 2.43
CA GLN A 193 -19.43 17.51 3.27
C GLN A 193 -19.07 17.15 4.72
N ILE A 194 -17.93 17.66 5.19
CA ILE A 194 -17.88 18.17 6.56
C ILE A 194 -18.64 19.50 6.50
N GLY A 195 -19.95 19.40 6.73
CA GLY A 195 -20.87 20.54 6.77
C GLY A 195 -21.55 20.82 5.44
N ASP A 196 -22.74 20.25 5.24
CA ASP A 196 -23.86 21.03 4.72
C ASP A 196 -25.18 20.32 5.01
N LYS A 197 -26.18 21.14 5.29
CA LYS A 197 -27.52 20.72 5.64
C LYS A 197 -28.24 20.29 4.38
N GLY A 198 -28.68 19.03 4.35
CA GLY A 198 -29.87 18.53 3.64
C GLY A 198 -30.01 18.82 2.15
N CYS A 199 -30.17 17.76 1.35
CA CYS A 199 -30.86 17.90 0.06
C CYS A 199 -31.97 16.86 -0.04
N HIS A 200 -33.17 17.37 -0.30
CA HIS A 200 -34.30 16.68 -0.91
C HIS A 200 -34.00 16.33 -2.37
#